data_AF-A0A814KIP1-F1
#
_entry.id   AF-A0A814KIP1-F1
#
_cell.length_a   1.000
_cell.length_b   1.000
_cell.length_c   1.000
_cell.angle_alpha   90.00
_cell.angle_beta   90.00
_cell.angle_gamma   90.00
#
_symmetry.space_group_name_H-M   'P 1'
#
loop_
_entity.id
_entity.type
_entity.pdbx_description
1 polymer ?
#
loop_
_entity_poly.entity_id
_entity_poly.type
_entity_poly.pdbx_seq_one_letter_code
_entity_poly.pdbx_strand_id
1 'polypeptide(L)'
;MTTNEPYDVITAVLQQAQNRNVNIKINPTISNSVNFLDITITNMNGQLRTSIYHKPTADPYYLPYKSDHPHSIHRNILYIALVRAARLCSNLHDFHRERLRIHVSLLLNNYQPHFISNHFQRFFQVHKAAVLYKYFDENICSQLHLQLLYQTSMREFEEQAIQKDPVLFLPALP
;
A
#
# COMPACT_ATOMS: atom_id res chain seq x y z
N MET A 1 -0.20 -10.65 16.10
CA MET A 1 0.07 -10.50 17.54
C MET A 1 1.57 -10.36 17.71
N THR A 2 2.03 -9.28 18.32
CA THR A 2 3.42 -9.14 18.77
C THR A 2 3.45 -9.47 20.26
N THR A 3 4.19 -10.49 20.66
CA THR A 3 4.22 -11.00 22.03
C THR A 3 5.66 -11.06 22.51
N ASN A 4 5.91 -10.64 23.76
CA ASN A 4 7.21 -10.81 24.42
C ASN A 4 7.29 -12.15 25.17
N GLU A 5 6.35 -13.06 24.91
CA GLU A 5 6.27 -14.36 25.56
C GLU A 5 7.43 -15.27 25.12
N PRO A 6 7.90 -16.17 26.01
CA PRO A 6 8.90 -17.15 25.66
C PRO A 6 8.36 -18.12 24.61
N TYR A 7 9.29 -18.72 23.85
CA TYR A 7 8.99 -19.62 22.75
C TYR A 7 8.05 -20.78 23.15
N ASP A 8 8.19 -21.29 24.37
CA ASP A 8 7.39 -22.41 24.89
C ASP A 8 5.91 -22.04 25.05
N VAL A 9 5.63 -20.81 25.48
CA VAL A 9 4.25 -20.30 25.62
C VAL A 9 3.64 -20.11 24.24
N ILE A 10 4.40 -19.56 23.30
CA ILE A 10 3.94 -19.35 21.91
C ILE A 10 3.61 -20.69 21.25
N THR A 11 4.46 -21.71 21.41
CA THR A 11 4.22 -23.03 20.84
C THR A 11 3.01 -23.73 21.48
N ALA A 12 2.80 -23.61 22.78
CA ALA A 12 1.61 -24.13 23.45
C ALA A 12 0.32 -23.50 22.90
N VAL A 13 0.29 -22.18 22.69
CA VAL A 13 -0.85 -21.47 22.09
C VAL A 13 -1.09 -21.92 20.65
N LEU A 14 -0.03 -22.10 19.86
CA LEU A 14 -0.14 -22.59 18.48
C LEU A 14 -0.68 -24.03 18.42
N GLN A 15 -0.24 -24.91 19.32
CA GLN A 15 -0.76 -26.27 19.42
C GLN A 15 -2.24 -26.29 19.81
N GLN A 16 -2.65 -25.46 20.77
CA GLN A 16 -4.06 -25.31 21.13
C GLN A 16 -4.89 -24.82 19.95
N ALA A 17 -4.37 -23.84 19.19
CA ALA A 17 -5.07 -23.29 18.03
C ALA A 17 -5.19 -24.31 16.88
N GLN A 18 -4.18 -25.16 16.67
CA GLN A 18 -4.21 -26.24 15.68
C GLN A 18 -5.35 -27.23 15.94
N ASN A 19 -5.68 -27.48 17.20
CA ASN A 19 -6.69 -28.44 17.60
C ASN A 19 -8.12 -27.86 17.62
N ARG A 20 -8.30 -26.55 17.38
CA ARG A 20 -9.63 -25.92 17.42
C ARG A 20 -10.54 -26.32 16.27
N ASN A 21 -9.99 -26.64 15.10
CA ASN A 21 -10.80 -27.00 13.93
C ASN A 21 -10.04 -27.95 13.00
N VAL A 22 -10.63 -29.12 12.74
CA VAL A 22 -10.04 -30.17 11.88
C VAL A 22 -9.77 -29.68 10.45
N ASN A 23 -10.55 -28.72 9.95
CA ASN A 23 -10.44 -28.20 8.58
C ASN A 23 -9.42 -27.08 8.43
N ILE A 24 -8.86 -26.54 9.52
CA ILE A 24 -7.92 -25.42 9.48
C ILE A 24 -6.57 -25.91 10.02
N LYS A 25 -5.56 -25.93 9.15
CA LYS A 25 -4.18 -26.24 9.53
C LYS A 25 -3.38 -24.94 9.65
N ILE A 26 -2.84 -24.69 10.84
CA ILE A 26 -1.91 -23.61 11.13
C ILE A 26 -0.50 -24.14 10.94
N ASN A 27 0.25 -23.53 10.03
CA ASN A 27 1.66 -23.85 9.79
C ASN A 27 2.51 -22.70 10.33
N PRO A 28 3.03 -22.79 11.56
CA PRO A 28 3.85 -21.73 12.11
C PRO A 28 5.22 -21.72 11.45
N THR A 29 5.71 -20.53 11.09
CA THR A 29 7.05 -20.32 10.57
C THR A 29 7.73 -19.21 11.35
N ILE A 30 9.00 -19.40 11.68
CA ILE A 30 9.83 -18.38 12.31
C ILE A 30 10.71 -17.79 11.21
N SER A 31 10.59 -16.49 11.00
CA SER A 31 11.33 -15.77 9.99
C SER A 31 11.53 -14.33 10.45
N ASN A 32 12.57 -13.70 9.90
CA ASN A 32 12.81 -12.27 10.08
C ASN A 32 11.86 -11.41 9.22
N SER A 33 11.13 -12.02 8.29
CA SER A 33 10.11 -11.37 7.47
C SER A 33 8.82 -12.17 7.42
N VAL A 34 7.69 -11.48 7.34
CA VAL A 34 6.36 -12.06 7.23
C VAL A 34 5.52 -11.29 6.22
N ASN A 35 4.74 -12.02 5.42
CA ASN A 35 3.75 -11.43 4.54
C ASN A 35 2.41 -11.35 5.25
N PHE A 36 1.82 -10.16 5.29
CA PHE A 36 0.50 -9.94 5.86
C PHE A 36 -0.32 -9.07 4.90
N LEU A 37 -1.45 -9.61 4.44
CA LEU A 37 -2.26 -8.97 3.39
C LEU A 37 -1.40 -8.61 2.17
N ASP A 38 -1.24 -7.31 1.95
CA ASP A 38 -0.62 -6.69 0.80
C ASP A 38 0.80 -6.18 1.09
N ILE A 39 1.35 -6.48 2.27
CA ILE A 39 2.66 -6.01 2.71
C ILE A 39 3.57 -7.15 3.17
N THR A 40 4.86 -6.98 2.91
CA THR A 40 5.94 -7.74 3.54
C THR A 40 6.54 -6.88 4.64
N ILE A 41 6.51 -7.40 5.86
CA ILE A 41 7.10 -6.76 7.03
C ILE A 41 8.40 -7.49 7.34
N THR A 42 9.51 -6.77 7.35
CA THR A 42 10.85 -7.29 7.66
C THR A 42 11.37 -6.61 8.91
N ASN A 43 11.85 -7.37 9.88
CA ASN A 43 12.54 -6.82 11.04
C ASN A 43 14.02 -6.59 10.70
N MET A 44 14.46 -5.34 10.70
CA MET A 44 15.86 -4.96 10.47
C MET A 44 16.46 -4.53 11.82
N ASN A 45 17.01 -5.48 12.58
CA ASN A 45 17.67 -5.21 13.87
C ASN A 45 16.83 -4.38 14.85
N GLY A 46 15.53 -4.68 14.96
CA GLY A 46 14.59 -3.98 15.84
C GLY A 46 13.79 -2.87 15.16
N GLN A 47 14.11 -2.52 13.91
CA GLN A 47 13.31 -1.58 13.11
C GLN A 47 12.46 -2.33 12.09
N LEU A 48 11.15 -2.08 12.08
CA LEU A 48 10.26 -2.68 11.10
C LEU A 48 10.37 -1.93 9.77
N ARG A 49 10.72 -2.67 8.72
CA ARG A 49 10.71 -2.22 7.33
C ARG A 49 9.53 -2.88 6.61
N THR A 50 8.70 -2.07 5.98
CA THR A 50 7.58 -2.52 5.16
C THR A 50 7.85 -2.28 3.68
N SER A 51 7.40 -3.23 2.86
CA SER A 51 7.36 -3.16 1.40
C SER A 51 6.09 -3.85 0.87
N ILE A 52 5.77 -3.66 -0.41
CA ILE A 52 4.58 -4.29 -1.00
C ILE A 52 4.85 -5.77 -1.29
N TYR A 53 3.92 -6.61 -0.82
CA TYR A 53 3.92 -8.03 -1.14
C TYR A 53 3.19 -8.26 -2.47
N HIS A 54 3.88 -8.86 -3.43
CA HIS A 54 3.28 -9.35 -4.67
C HIS A 54 3.22 -10.87 -4.62
N LYS A 55 2.02 -11.42 -4.73
CA LYS A 55 1.86 -12.88 -4.83
C LYS A 55 2.65 -13.38 -6.06
N PRO A 56 3.45 -14.45 -5.94
CA PRO A 56 4.22 -14.99 -7.06
C PRO A 56 3.37 -15.36 -8.27
N THR A 57 2.10 -15.70 -8.05
CA THR A 57 1.13 -16.07 -9.08
C THR A 57 0.25 -14.92 -9.55
N ALA A 58 0.40 -13.71 -8.99
CA ALA A 58 -0.38 -12.57 -9.43
C ALA A 58 0.22 -11.99 -10.70
N ASP A 59 -0.58 -12.00 -11.76
CA ASP A 59 -0.23 -11.31 -12.99
C ASP A 59 -0.20 -9.79 -12.79
N PRO A 60 0.71 -9.08 -13.48
CA PRO A 60 0.86 -7.63 -13.38
C PRO A 60 -0.23 -6.87 -14.17
N TYR A 61 -1.50 -7.24 -14.00
CA TYR A 61 -2.62 -6.62 -14.72
C TYR A 61 -3.16 -5.39 -13.99
N TYR A 62 -3.09 -4.26 -14.67
CA TYR A 62 -3.99 -3.14 -14.46
C TYR A 62 -5.13 -3.22 -15.47
N LEU A 63 -6.14 -2.36 -15.30
CA LEU A 63 -7.16 -2.17 -16.33
C LEU A 63 -6.48 -1.77 -17.66
N PRO A 64 -6.64 -2.52 -18.76
CA PRO A 64 -6.03 -2.18 -20.05
C PRO A 64 -6.47 -0.81 -20.55
N TYR A 65 -5.55 -0.02 -21.11
CA TYR A 65 -5.84 1.35 -21.53
C TYR A 65 -6.91 1.46 -22.63
N LYS A 66 -7.10 0.41 -23.43
CA LYS A 66 -8.09 0.35 -24.52
C LYS A 66 -9.49 -0.10 -24.05
N SER A 67 -9.68 -0.35 -22.76
CA SER A 67 -11.00 -0.73 -22.24
C SER A 67 -11.98 0.44 -22.34
N ASP A 68 -13.28 0.16 -22.42
CA ASP A 68 -14.35 1.17 -22.48
C ASP A 68 -14.66 1.78 -21.10
N HIS A 69 -13.64 2.35 -20.46
CA HIS A 69 -13.77 3.03 -19.18
C HIS A 69 -13.43 4.52 -19.33
N PRO A 70 -14.04 5.39 -18.51
CA PRO A 70 -13.71 6.80 -18.54
C PRO A 70 -12.22 7.06 -18.29
N HIS A 71 -11.65 8.07 -18.96
CA HIS A 71 -10.25 8.47 -18.77
C HIS A 71 -9.89 8.80 -17.31
N SER A 72 -10.87 9.21 -16.50
CA SER A 72 -10.68 9.42 -15.06
C SER A 72 -10.27 8.15 -14.32
N ILE A 73 -10.80 6.99 -14.70
CA ILE A 73 -10.46 5.69 -14.10
C ILE A 73 -9.01 5.34 -14.41
N HIS A 74 -8.61 5.43 -15.68
CA HIS A 74 -7.24 5.19 -16.10
C HIS A 74 -6.25 6.06 -15.34
N ARG A 75 -6.53 7.37 -15.23
CA ARG A 75 -5.71 8.29 -14.42
C ARG A 75 -5.66 7.87 -12.94
N ASN A 76 -6.80 7.54 -12.36
CA ASN A 76 -6.90 7.23 -10.93
C ASN A 76 -6.12 5.96 -10.58
N ILE A 77 -6.07 4.96 -11.48
CA ILE A 77 -5.26 3.75 -11.28
C ILE A 77 -3.79 4.10 -11.06
N LEU A 78 -3.22 4.98 -11.89
CA LEU A 78 -1.82 5.42 -11.75
C LEU A 78 -1.60 6.12 -10.40
N TYR A 79 -2.50 7.05 -10.07
CA TYR A 79 -2.39 7.83 -8.84
C TYR A 79 -2.49 6.94 -7.60
N ILE A 80 -3.50 6.06 -7.53
CA ILE A 80 -3.72 5.17 -6.39
C ILE A 80 -2.57 4.17 -6.24
N ALA A 81 -2.04 3.63 -7.34
CA ALA A 81 -0.90 2.73 -7.30
C ALA A 81 0.34 3.42 -6.67
N LEU A 82 0.63 4.67 -7.04
CA LEU A 82 1.73 5.44 -6.48
C LEU A 82 1.50 5.83 -5.02
N VAL A 83 0.28 6.25 -4.65
CA VAL A 83 -0.08 6.53 -3.25
C VAL A 83 0.12 5.29 -2.40
N ARG A 84 -0.36 4.13 -2.88
CA ARG A 84 -0.19 2.85 -2.19
C ARG A 84 1.29 2.49 -2.04
N ALA A 85 2.10 2.64 -3.10
CA ALA A 85 3.53 2.41 -3.01
C ALA A 85 4.20 3.31 -1.96
N ALA A 86 3.90 4.60 -1.97
CA ALA A 86 4.49 5.55 -1.04
C ALA A 86 4.01 5.33 0.41
N ARG A 87 2.77 4.86 0.62
CA ARG A 87 2.26 4.51 1.95
C ARG A 87 2.83 3.22 2.52
N LEU A 88 3.03 2.21 1.68
CA LEU A 88 3.40 0.88 2.17
C LEU A 88 4.92 0.66 2.19
N CYS A 89 5.68 1.32 1.32
CA CYS A 89 7.14 1.23 1.32
C CYS A 89 7.73 2.24 2.31
N SER A 90 8.37 1.72 3.35
CA SER A 90 9.04 2.51 4.40
C SER A 90 10.42 3.04 4.00
N ASN A 91 11.03 2.46 2.95
CA ASN A 91 12.36 2.82 2.47
C ASN A 91 12.32 3.27 1.00
N LEU A 92 13.20 4.21 0.65
CA LEU A 92 13.35 4.77 -0.69
C LEU A 92 13.58 3.71 -1.78
N HIS A 93 14.44 2.73 -1.53
CA HIS A 93 14.78 1.70 -2.51
C HIS A 93 13.57 0.82 -2.84
N ASP A 94 12.79 0.43 -1.84
CA ASP A 94 11.58 -0.38 -2.05
C ASP A 94 10.50 0.43 -2.77
N PHE A 95 10.33 1.70 -2.39
CA PHE A 95 9.42 2.60 -3.08
C PHE A 95 9.82 2.77 -4.56
N HIS A 96 11.10 2.98 -4.84
CA HIS A 96 11.58 3.13 -6.20
C HIS A 96 11.41 1.84 -7.02
N ARG A 97 11.73 0.68 -6.43
CA ARG A 97 11.52 -0.63 -7.06
C ARG A 97 10.05 -0.85 -7.41
N GLU A 98 9.14 -0.52 -6.48
CA GLU A 98 7.71 -0.63 -6.75
C GLU A 98 7.25 0.35 -7.82
N ARG A 99 7.72 1.61 -7.79
CA ARG A 99 7.43 2.60 -8.83
C ARG A 99 7.81 2.09 -10.22
N LEU A 100 8.98 1.48 -10.36
CA LEU A 100 9.42 0.87 -11.61
C LEU A 100 8.52 -0.30 -12.01
N ARG A 101 8.13 -1.16 -11.06
CA ARG A 101 7.19 -2.26 -11.31
C ARG A 101 5.85 -1.72 -11.85
N ILE A 102 5.27 -0.71 -11.19
CA ILE A 102 4.04 -0.05 -11.63
C ILE A 102 4.20 0.49 -13.06
N HIS A 103 5.31 1.18 -13.34
CA HIS A 103 5.58 1.72 -14.66
C HIS A 103 5.61 0.63 -15.75
N VAL A 104 6.33 -0.47 -15.50
CA VAL A 104 6.39 -1.61 -16.43
C VAL A 104 5.02 -2.26 -16.61
N SER A 105 4.28 -2.49 -15.53
CA SER A 105 2.92 -3.03 -15.57
C SER A 105 1.96 -2.17 -16.40
N LEU A 106 2.05 -0.84 -16.29
CA LEU A 106 1.22 0.06 -17.10
C LEU A 106 1.57 0.00 -18.60
N LEU A 107 2.86 -0.09 -18.94
CA LEU A 107 3.29 -0.28 -20.33
C LEU A 107 2.76 -1.59 -20.92
N LEU A 108 2.83 -2.68 -20.15
CA LEU A 108 2.25 -3.98 -20.54
C LEU A 108 0.73 -3.91 -20.75
N ASN A 109 0.06 -3.00 -20.06
CA ASN A 109 -1.38 -2.74 -20.21
C ASN A 109 -1.71 -1.67 -21.27
N ASN A 110 -0.77 -1.39 -22.18
CA ASN A 110 -0.92 -0.47 -23.33
C ASN A 110 -1.15 1.01 -22.97
N TYR A 111 -0.76 1.44 -21.77
CA TYR A 111 -0.76 2.87 -21.43
C TYR A 111 0.32 3.59 -22.23
N GLN A 112 -0.01 4.78 -22.74
CA GLN A 112 0.94 5.58 -23.51
C GLN A 112 2.07 6.12 -22.61
N PRO A 113 3.35 6.04 -23.01
CA PRO A 113 4.48 6.47 -22.18
C PRO A 113 4.41 7.93 -21.70
N HIS A 114 3.93 8.83 -22.56
CA HIS A 114 3.74 10.24 -22.21
C HIS A 114 2.63 10.41 -21.16
N PHE A 115 1.55 9.62 -21.26
CA PHE A 115 0.46 9.62 -20.29
C PHE A 115 0.96 9.18 -18.91
N ILE A 116 1.77 8.12 -18.85
CA ILE A 116 2.37 7.63 -17.60
C ILE A 116 3.28 8.70 -16.99
N SER A 117 4.21 9.22 -17.79
CA SER A 117 5.20 10.21 -17.34
C SER A 117 4.53 11.47 -16.77
N ASN A 118 3.52 12.00 -17.48
CA ASN A 118 2.79 13.20 -17.04
C ASN A 118 2.10 12.98 -15.70
N HIS A 119 1.48 11.81 -15.50
CA HIS A 119 0.76 11.51 -14.26
C HIS A 119 1.70 11.19 -13.09
N PHE A 120 2.82 10.54 -13.35
CA PHE A 120 3.86 10.31 -12.35
C PHE A 120 4.46 11.64 -11.90
N GLN A 121 4.82 12.51 -12.84
CA GLN A 121 5.34 13.83 -12.53
C GLN A 121 4.32 14.65 -11.74
N ARG A 122 3.05 14.63 -12.13
CA ARG A 122 1.97 15.31 -11.40
C ARG A 122 1.84 14.81 -9.96
N PHE A 123 1.92 13.49 -9.73
CA PHE A 123 1.91 12.92 -8.38
C PHE A 123 3.03 13.51 -7.52
N PHE A 124 4.27 13.47 -8.00
CA PHE A 124 5.41 14.03 -7.25
C PHE A 124 5.30 15.54 -7.04
N GLN A 125 4.78 16.29 -8.00
CA GLN A 125 4.54 17.73 -7.86
C GLN A 125 3.50 18.05 -6.78
N VAL A 126 2.36 17.36 -6.78
CA VAL A 126 1.27 17.56 -5.81
C VAL A 126 1.77 17.28 -4.38
N HIS A 127 2.62 16.27 -4.21
CA HIS A 127 3.19 15.92 -2.92
C HIS A 127 4.54 16.60 -2.62
N LYS A 128 4.89 17.68 -3.34
CA LYS A 128 6.13 18.45 -3.14
C LYS A 128 7.42 17.60 -3.16
N ALA A 129 7.38 16.47 -3.84
CA ALA A 129 8.45 15.46 -3.92
C ALA A 129 9.01 15.35 -5.35
N ALA A 130 8.95 16.43 -6.15
CA ALA A 130 9.40 16.45 -7.55
C ALA A 130 10.87 16.03 -7.71
N VAL A 131 11.70 16.26 -6.69
CA VAL A 131 13.11 15.84 -6.64
C VAL A 131 13.25 14.32 -6.77
N LEU A 132 12.35 13.54 -6.18
CA LEU A 132 12.36 12.07 -6.23
C LEU A 132 12.19 11.50 -7.64
N TYR A 133 11.69 12.30 -8.58
CA TYR A 133 11.59 11.88 -9.98
C TYR A 133 12.96 11.88 -10.68
N LYS A 134 13.89 12.71 -10.22
CA LYS A 134 15.23 12.88 -10.83
C LYS A 134 16.36 12.27 -10.00
N TYR A 135 16.27 12.40 -8.68
CA TYR A 135 17.32 12.00 -7.74
C TYR A 135 16.74 11.15 -6.62
N PHE A 136 17.57 10.24 -6.10
CA PHE A 136 17.24 9.42 -4.94
C PHE A 136 17.54 10.23 -3.67
N ASP A 137 16.50 10.61 -2.94
CA ASP A 137 16.63 11.32 -1.66
C ASP A 137 15.78 10.61 -0.59
N GLU A 138 16.44 10.05 0.42
CA GLU A 138 15.77 9.28 1.46
C GLU A 138 14.92 10.17 2.37
N ASN A 139 15.38 11.39 2.68
CA ASN A 139 14.66 12.30 3.55
C ASN A 139 13.34 12.73 2.91
N ILE A 140 13.36 13.09 1.62
CA ILE A 140 12.14 13.49 0.89
C ILE A 140 11.19 12.28 0.77
N CYS A 141 11.71 11.08 0.56
CA CYS A 141 10.89 9.87 0.52
C CYS A 141 10.23 9.56 1.87
N SER A 142 10.96 9.71 2.98
CA SER A 142 10.41 9.56 4.33
C SER A 142 9.35 10.62 4.63
N GLN A 143 9.57 11.87 4.22
CA GLN A 143 8.56 12.93 4.35
C GLN A 143 7.29 12.61 3.55
N LEU A 144 7.43 12.17 2.30
CA LEU A 144 6.31 11.74 1.46
C LEU A 144 5.55 10.57 2.10
N HIS A 145 6.28 9.58 2.62
CA HIS A 145 5.71 8.42 3.30
C HIS A 145 4.89 8.84 4.52
N LEU A 146 5.46 9.64 5.42
CA LEU A 146 4.76 10.14 6.61
C LEU A 146 3.56 11.00 6.22
N GLN A 147 3.71 11.90 5.26
CA GLN A 147 2.62 12.75 4.78
C GLN A 147 1.43 11.90 4.31
N LEU A 148 1.69 10.86 3.52
CA LEU A 148 0.63 10.02 2.95
C LEU A 148 0.05 9.02 3.95
N LEU A 149 0.83 8.56 4.93
CA LEU A 149 0.36 7.68 6.00
C LEU A 149 -0.66 8.39 6.89
N TYR A 150 -0.40 9.65 7.25
CA TYR A 150 -1.31 10.44 8.09
C TYR A 150 -2.35 11.22 7.29
N GLN A 151 -2.37 11.09 5.97
CA GLN A 151 -3.43 11.67 5.15
C GLN A 151 -4.72 10.88 5.38
N THR A 152 -5.70 11.53 6.02
CA THR A 152 -7.02 10.98 6.29
C THR A 152 -7.63 10.39 5.02
N SER A 153 -8.17 9.18 5.14
CA SER A 153 -8.99 8.62 4.06
C SER A 153 -10.27 9.44 3.91
N MET A 154 -10.88 9.42 2.71
CA MET A 154 -12.17 10.11 2.52
C MET A 154 -13.22 9.65 3.52
N ARG A 155 -13.20 8.37 3.91
CA ARG A 155 -14.11 7.82 4.93
C ARG A 155 -13.83 8.40 6.31
N GLU A 156 -12.56 8.46 6.73
CA GLU A 156 -12.20 9.06 8.01
C GLU A 156 -12.50 10.57 8.02
N PHE A 157 -12.33 11.25 6.88
CA PHE A 157 -12.71 12.65 6.73
C PHE A 157 -14.23 12.83 6.80
N GLU A 158 -15.01 11.97 6.14
CA GLU A 158 -16.48 11.94 6.23
C GLU A 158 -16.93 11.66 7.66
N GLU A 159 -16.34 10.68 8.35
CA GLU A 159 -16.62 10.36 9.75
C GLU A 159 -16.28 11.54 10.68
N GLN A 160 -15.15 12.22 10.45
CA GLN A 160 -14.77 13.42 11.20
C GLN A 160 -15.67 14.63 10.89
N ALA A 161 -16.16 14.75 9.65
CA ALA A 161 -17.10 15.78 9.25
C ALA A 161 -18.49 15.53 9.87
N ILE A 162 -18.96 14.27 9.87
CA ILE A 162 -20.21 13.83 10.50
C ILE A 162 -20.14 14.02 12.03
N GLN A 163 -19.00 13.75 12.66
CA GLN A 163 -18.80 14.00 14.10
C GLN A 163 -18.77 15.49 14.46
N LYS A 164 -18.28 16.35 13.55
CA LYS A 164 -18.21 17.80 13.78
C LYS A 164 -19.56 18.48 13.57
N ASP A 165 -20.32 18.09 12.55
CA ASP A 165 -21.65 18.66 12.25
C ASP A 165 -22.65 17.57 11.80
N PRO A 166 -23.36 16.92 12.74
CA PRO A 166 -24.26 15.80 12.42
C PRO A 166 -25.53 16.21 11.64
N VAL A 167 -25.81 17.51 11.52
CA VAL A 167 -27.05 18.04 10.93
C VAL A 167 -26.97 18.17 9.40
N LEU A 168 -25.77 18.21 8.82
CA LEU A 168 -25.56 18.44 7.38
C LEU A 168 -25.80 17.19 6.49
N PHE A 169 -25.97 16.00 7.09
CA PHE A 169 -26.04 14.72 6.37
C PHE A 169 -27.30 13.90 6.66
N LEU A 170 -28.37 14.52 7.19
CA LEU A 170 -29.67 13.86 7.22
C LEU A 170 -30.23 13.77 5.79
N PRO A 171 -30.62 12.59 5.30
CA PRO A 171 -31.31 12.50 4.02
C PRO A 171 -32.59 13.34 4.13
N ALA A 172 -32.87 14.15 3.10
CA ALA A 172 -34.13 14.87 3.00
C ALA A 172 -35.26 13.86 3.19
N LEU A 173 -36.00 13.99 4.28
CA LEU A 173 -37.15 13.14 4.58
C LEU A 173 -38.17 13.31 3.45
N PRO A 174 -38.77 12.20 2.95
CA PRO A 174 -39.81 12.26 1.92
C PRO A 174 -41.09 12.94 2.39
#